data_AF-A0A317HUY5-F1
#
_entry.id   AF-A0A317HUY5-F1
#
_cell.length_a   1.000
_cell.length_b   1.000
_cell.length_c   1.000
_cell.angle_alpha   90.00
_cell.angle_beta   90.00
_cell.angle_gamma   90.00
#
_symmetry.space_group_name_H-M   'P 1'
#
loop_
_entity.id
_entity.type
_entity.pdbx_description
1 polymer ?
#
loop_
_entity_poly.entity_id
_entity_poly.type
_entity_poly.pdbx_seq_one_letter_code
_entity_poly.pdbx_strand_id
1 'polypeptide(L)'
;MSKLQLLRDVLATYERHGWRLRGVLLTTETRKEVGAGLLDYEIKESAVDALWFSRPSHHNREAWELRLLAETQYALFETFEAEETEERRADVMLEMEARLREYANRD
;
A
#
# COMPACT_ATOMS: atom_id res chain seq x y z
N MET A 1 -6.00 0.61 19.07
CA MET A 1 -6.00 1.86 18.25
C MET A 1 -7.03 1.68 17.14
N SER A 2 -7.76 2.71 16.69
CA SER A 2 -8.70 2.52 15.57
C SER A 2 -7.96 2.36 14.24
N LYS A 3 -8.56 1.71 13.24
CA LYS A 3 -7.94 1.55 11.90
C LYS A 3 -7.71 2.92 11.25
N LEU A 4 -8.63 3.86 11.48
CA LEU A 4 -8.49 5.24 11.00
C LEU A 4 -7.27 5.97 11.61
N GLN A 5 -7.01 5.78 12.90
CA GLN A 5 -5.85 6.38 13.55
C GLN A 5 -4.56 5.77 13.03
N LEU A 6 -4.47 4.44 12.98
CA LEU A 6 -3.31 3.73 12.45
C LEU A 6 -3.00 4.18 11.01
N LEU A 7 -4.02 4.28 10.17
CA LEU A 7 -3.88 4.75 8.80
C LEU A 7 -3.30 6.17 8.75
N ARG A 8 -3.86 7.12 9.50
CA ARG A 8 -3.34 8.50 9.54
C ARG A 8 -1.89 8.57 10.01
N ASP A 9 -1.54 7.78 11.02
CA ASP A 9 -0.18 7.74 11.56
C ASP A 9 0.80 7.17 10.52
N VAL A 10 0.41 6.13 9.80
CA VAL A 10 1.21 5.57 8.69
C VAL A 10 1.36 6.59 7.58
N LEU A 11 0.27 7.23 7.11
CA LEU A 11 0.34 8.24 6.05
C LEU A 11 1.26 9.40 6.43
N ALA A 12 1.07 9.99 7.62
CA ALA A 12 1.90 11.09 8.10
C ALA A 12 3.39 10.71 8.23
N THR A 13 3.67 9.46 8.60
CA THR A 13 5.04 8.94 8.67
C THR A 13 5.66 8.83 7.29
N TYR A 14 4.95 8.23 6.32
CA TYR A 14 5.45 7.99 4.97
C TYR A 14 5.65 9.29 4.20
N GLU A 15 4.71 10.22 4.28
CA GLU A 15 4.82 11.55 3.67
C GLU A 15 6.06 12.32 4.18
N ARG A 16 6.33 12.27 5.49
CA ARG A 16 7.54 12.87 6.08
C ARG A 16 8.83 12.32 5.48
N HIS A 17 8.82 11.07 5.04
CA HIS A 17 9.97 10.40 4.43
C HIS A 17 9.94 10.41 2.89
N GLY A 18 9.09 11.25 2.30
CA GLY A 18 9.01 11.50 0.85
C GLY A 18 8.27 10.41 0.07
N TRP A 19 7.61 9.49 0.74
CA TRP A 19 6.73 8.51 0.11
C TRP A 19 5.39 9.14 -0.24
N ARG A 20 4.81 8.70 -1.35
CA ARG A 20 3.50 9.16 -1.85
C ARG A 20 2.54 7.99 -1.89
N LEU A 21 1.35 8.17 -1.33
CA LEU A 21 0.28 7.17 -1.43
C LEU A 21 -0.17 7.05 -2.89
N ARG A 22 -0.23 5.82 -3.40
CA ARG A 22 -0.63 5.48 -4.78
C ARG A 22 -1.94 4.70 -4.85
N GLY A 23 -2.28 3.96 -3.79
CA GLY A 23 -3.51 3.19 -3.75
C GLY A 23 -3.78 2.64 -2.35
N VAL A 24 -5.06 2.36 -2.10
CA VAL A 24 -5.52 1.83 -0.82
C VAL A 24 -6.28 0.53 -1.08
N LEU A 25 -5.86 -0.54 -0.41
CA LEU A 25 -6.54 -1.82 -0.42
C LEU A 25 -7.25 -1.98 0.92
N LEU A 26 -8.57 -2.11 0.94
CA LEU A 26 -9.32 -2.24 2.19
C LEU A 26 -10.31 -3.40 2.12
N THR A 27 -10.48 -4.08 3.24
CA THR A 27 -11.61 -4.98 3.47
C THR A 27 -12.93 -4.20 3.50
N THR A 28 -14.05 -4.87 3.22
CA THR A 28 -15.39 -4.26 3.27
C THR A 28 -15.70 -3.69 4.65
N GLU A 29 -15.20 -4.30 5.72
CA GLU A 29 -15.38 -3.85 7.10
C GLU A 29 -14.59 -2.56 7.36
N THR A 30 -13.27 -2.58 7.12
CA THR A 30 -12.42 -1.42 7.33
C THR A 30 -12.85 -0.26 6.43
N ARG A 31 -13.26 -0.51 5.18
CA ARG A 31 -13.79 0.53 4.28
C ARG A 31 -14.99 1.27 4.87
N LYS A 32 -15.88 0.60 5.63
CA LYS A 32 -16.99 1.28 6.32
C LYS A 32 -16.51 2.16 7.47
N GLU A 33 -15.43 1.77 8.14
CA GLU A 33 -14.81 2.53 9.23
C GLU A 33 -14.03 3.76 8.71
N VAL A 34 -13.20 3.60 7.67
CA VAL A 34 -12.27 4.65 7.20
C VAL A 34 -12.69 5.37 5.92
N GLY A 35 -13.61 4.83 5.13
CA GLY A 35 -13.89 5.28 3.76
C GLY A 35 -14.28 6.75 3.63
N ALA A 36 -14.86 7.35 4.68
CA ALA A 36 -15.19 8.78 4.70
C ALA A 36 -13.95 9.69 4.81
N GLY A 37 -12.81 9.19 5.30
CA GLY A 37 -11.59 9.96 5.53
C GLY A 37 -10.53 9.84 4.42
N LEU A 38 -10.80 9.07 3.37
CA LEU A 38 -9.88 8.74 2.27
C LEU A 38 -10.46 9.09 0.90
N LEU A 39 -11.38 10.06 0.84
CA LEU A 39 -12.14 10.40 -0.37
C LEU A 39 -11.28 10.81 -1.57
N ASP A 40 -10.06 11.28 -1.33
CA ASP A 40 -9.13 11.72 -2.37
C ASP A 40 -8.33 10.58 -3.02
N TYR A 41 -8.46 9.35 -2.52
CA TYR A 41 -7.69 8.20 -2.99
C TYR A 41 -8.57 7.09 -3.57
N GLU A 42 -8.04 6.40 -4.57
CA GLU A 42 -8.68 5.19 -5.09
C GLU A 42 -8.59 4.06 -4.05
N ILE A 43 -9.75 3.70 -3.52
CA ILE A 43 -9.91 2.59 -2.59
C ILE A 43 -10.41 1.37 -3.36
N LYS A 44 -9.56 0.35 -3.45
CA LYS A 44 -9.90 -0.96 -4.00
C LYS A 44 -10.31 -1.91 -2.87
N GLU A 45 -11.42 -2.61 -3.07
CA GLU A 45 -11.83 -3.68 -2.15
C GLU A 45 -10.85 -4.85 -2.25
N SER A 46 -10.41 -5.36 -1.10
CA SER A 46 -9.41 -6.43 -1.00
C SER A 46 -9.70 -7.31 0.21
N ALA A 47 -9.10 -8.50 0.23
CA ALA A 47 -9.15 -9.41 1.37
C ALA A 47 -8.28 -8.94 2.56
N VAL A 48 -7.42 -7.93 2.36
CA VAL A 48 -6.52 -7.38 3.38
C VAL A 48 -6.52 -5.86 3.34
N ASP A 49 -6.25 -5.25 4.50
CA ASP A 49 -6.04 -3.81 4.60
C ASP A 49 -4.56 -3.48 4.35
N ALA A 50 -4.28 -2.70 3.31
CA ALA A 50 -2.91 -2.35 2.93
C ALA A 50 -2.85 -1.02 2.15
N LEU A 51 -1.64 -0.45 2.10
CA LEU A 51 -1.38 0.82 1.45
C LEU A 51 -0.22 0.67 0.46
N TRP A 52 -0.43 1.15 -0.76
CA TRP A 52 0.59 1.25 -1.78
C TRP A 52 1.27 2.61 -1.72
N PHE A 53 2.58 2.62 -1.53
CA PHE A 53 3.41 3.81 -1.56
C PHE A 53 4.41 3.75 -2.69
N SER A 54 4.77 4.91 -3.24
CA SER A 54 5.93 5.03 -4.10
C SER A 54 6.81 6.21 -3.74
N ARG A 55 8.08 6.13 -4.09
CA ARG A 55 9.06 7.21 -3.92
C ARG A 55 10.05 7.19 -5.08
N PRO A 56 10.42 8.35 -5.64
CA PRO A 56 11.52 8.43 -6.59
C PRO A 56 12.81 7.85 -6.00
N SER A 57 13.53 7.08 -6.80
CA SER A 57 14.82 6.48 -6.47
C SER A 57 15.90 6.94 -7.45
N HIS A 58 17.15 6.55 -7.21
CA HIS A 58 18.27 6.91 -8.06
C HIS A 58 18.07 6.36 -9.49
N HIS A 59 18.54 7.12 -10.50
CA HIS A 59 18.47 6.79 -11.92
C HIS A 59 17.06 6.72 -12.52
N ASN A 60 16.15 7.64 -12.14
CA ASN A 60 14.75 7.68 -12.63
C ASN A 60 13.91 6.42 -12.29
N ARG A 61 14.40 5.59 -11.38
CA ARG A 61 13.67 4.42 -10.88
C ARG A 61 12.64 4.84 -9.84
N GLU A 62 11.64 4.00 -9.62
CA GLU A 62 10.64 4.24 -8.58
C GLU A 62 10.64 3.07 -7.60
N ALA A 63 10.86 3.38 -6.32
CA ALA A 63 10.69 2.42 -5.25
C ALA A 63 9.20 2.33 -4.90
N TRP A 64 8.67 1.13 -4.80
CA TRP A 64 7.29 0.85 -4.43
C TRP A 64 7.25 -0.02 -3.18
N GLU A 65 6.32 0.29 -2.30
CA GLU A 65 6.11 -0.45 -1.05
C GLU A 65 4.63 -0.76 -0.85
N LEU A 66 4.32 -2.02 -0.59
CA LEU A 66 3.01 -2.47 -0.14
C LEU A 66 3.05 -2.72 1.36
N ARG A 67 2.43 -1.81 2.12
CA ARG A 67 2.44 -1.81 3.58
C ARG A 67 1.16 -2.43 4.14
N LEU A 68 1.29 -3.44 4.99
CA LEU A 68 0.15 -3.98 5.75
C LEU A 68 -0.37 -2.94 6.75
N LEU A 69 -1.68 -2.72 6.78
CA LEU A 69 -2.33 -1.87 7.77
C LEU A 69 -2.75 -2.70 9.00
N ALA A 70 -1.77 -3.08 9.80
CA ALA A 70 -1.93 -3.82 11.04
C ALA A 70 -0.97 -3.29 12.12
N GLU A 71 -1.15 -3.73 13.37
CA GLU A 71 -0.19 -3.42 14.44
C GLU A 71 1.18 -4.04 14.15
N THR A 72 1.20 -5.21 13.50
CA THR A 72 2.42 -5.85 13.01
C THR A 72 3.02 -5.04 11.86
N GLN A 73 4.31 -4.72 11.98
CA GLN A 73 5.05 -4.00 10.94
C GLN A 73 5.51 -4.96 9.85
N TYR A 74 4.68 -5.13 8.82
CA TYR A 74 5.03 -5.93 7.64
C TYR A 74 4.82 -5.12 6.35
N ALA A 75 5.79 -5.19 5.44
CA ALA A 75 5.73 -4.56 4.14
C ALA A 75 6.51 -5.37 3.10
N LEU A 76 6.08 -5.27 1.85
CA LEU A 76 6.80 -5.78 0.69
C LEU A 76 7.35 -4.59 -0.11
N PHE A 77 8.55 -4.73 -0.65
CA PHE A 77 9.24 -3.67 -1.39
C PHE A 77 9.67 -4.16 -2.76
N GLU A 78 9.54 -3.30 -3.76
CA GLU A 78 10.05 -3.52 -5.11
C GLU A 78 10.63 -2.22 -5.69
N THR A 79 11.56 -2.32 -6.63
CA THR A 79 12.05 -1.18 -7.42
C THR A 79 11.76 -1.40 -8.89
N PHE A 80 10.99 -0.50 -9.48
CA PHE A 80 10.70 -0.52 -10.90
C PHE A 80 11.67 0.36 -11.68
N GLU A 81 12.13 -0.16 -12.82
CA GLU A 81 13.01 0.55 -13.73
C GLU A 81 12.21 1.57 -14.56
N ALA A 82 12.86 2.65 -14.99
CA ALA A 82 12.17 3.75 -15.71
C ALA A 82 11.54 3.29 -17.04
N GLU A 83 12.18 2.31 -17.69
CA GLU A 83 11.77 1.74 -18.97
C GLU A 83 10.86 0.51 -18.84
N GLU A 84 10.54 0.09 -17.62
CA GLU A 84 9.66 -1.04 -17.37
C GLU A 84 8.23 -0.74 -17.82
N THR A 85 7.62 -1.69 -18.52
CA THR A 85 6.27 -1.55 -19.07
C THR A 85 5.22 -1.55 -17.97
N GLU A 86 4.09 -0.88 -18.22
CA GLU A 86 2.96 -0.85 -17.29
C GLU A 86 2.41 -2.25 -17.02
N GLU A 87 2.34 -3.11 -18.04
CA GLU A 87 1.92 -4.51 -17.91
C GLU A 87 2.81 -5.27 -16.93
N ARG A 88 4.13 -5.15 -17.08
CA ARG A 88 5.08 -5.84 -16.19
C ARG A 88 4.97 -5.33 -14.76
N ARG A 89 4.83 -4.01 -14.56
CA ARG A 89 4.61 -3.44 -13.22
C ARG A 89 3.32 -3.94 -12.60
N ALA A 90 2.24 -3.99 -13.38
CA ALA A 90 0.94 -4.50 -12.92
C ALA A 90 1.04 -5.96 -12.47
N ASP A 91 1.74 -6.81 -13.23
CA ASP A 91 1.96 -8.22 -12.85
C ASP A 91 2.69 -8.33 -11.51
N VAL A 92 3.78 -7.57 -11.31
CA VAL A 92 4.54 -7.58 -10.04
C VAL A 92 3.69 -7.05 -8.89
N MET A 93 2.90 -5.99 -9.12
CA MET A 93 1.98 -5.47 -8.11
C MET A 93 0.94 -6.52 -7.70
N LEU A 94 0.38 -7.28 -8.64
CA LEU A 94 -0.54 -8.37 -8.35
C LEU A 94 0.12 -9.49 -7.54
N GLU A 95 1.36 -9.86 -7.86
CA GLU A 95 2.14 -10.83 -7.09
C GLU A 95 2.40 -10.35 -5.65
N MET A 96 2.74 -9.07 -5.47
CA MET A 96 2.93 -8.48 -4.14
C MET A 96 1.62 -8.48 -3.33
N GLU A 97 0.49 -8.12 -3.94
CA GLU A 97 -0.83 -8.20 -3.30
C GLU A 97 -1.15 -9.64 -2.84
N ALA A 98 -0.86 -10.64 -3.68
CA ALA A 98 -1.06 -12.04 -3.36
C ALA A 98 -0.18 -12.49 -2.19
N ARG A 99 1.12 -12.17 -2.22
CA ARG A 99 2.06 -12.51 -1.13
C ARG A 99 1.70 -11.84 0.19
N LEU A 100 1.24 -10.60 0.16
CA LEU A 100 0.76 -9.91 1.37
C LEU A 100 -0.46 -10.62 1.96
N ARG A 101 -1.41 -11.02 1.10
CA ARG A 101 -2.60 -11.76 1.51
C ARG A 101 -2.26 -13.10 2.13
N GLU A 102 -1.34 -13.84 1.53
CA GLU A 102 -0.85 -15.09 2.11
C GLU A 102 -0.22 -14.89 3.48
N TYR A 103 0.57 -13.83 3.65
CA TYR A 103 1.14 -13.47 4.95
C TYR A 103 0.04 -13.17 5.98
N ALA A 104 -0.90 -12.30 5.65
CA ALA A 104 -1.97 -11.86 6.55
C ALA A 104 -2.95 -12.99 6.95
N ASN A 105 -3.05 -14.05 6.15
CA ASN A 105 -3.88 -15.22 6.46
C ASN A 105 -3.16 -16.27 7.34
N ARG A 106 -1.87 -16.09 7.63
CA ARG A 106 -1.08 -17.04 8.44
C ARG A 106 -0.96 -16.63 9.90
N ASP A 107 -1.18 -15.35 10.22
CA ASP A 107 -1.23 -14.77 11.56
C ASP A 107 -2.68 -14.67 12.05
#